data_AF-A0A2U8TTX2-F1
#
_entry.id   AF-A0A2U8TTX2-F1
#
_cell.length_a   1.000
_cell.length_b   1.000
_cell.length_c   1.000
_cell.angle_alpha   90.00
_cell.angle_beta   90.00
_cell.angle_gamma   90.00
#
_symmetry.space_group_name_H-M   'P 1'
#
loop_
_entity.id
_entity.type
_entity.pdbx_description
1 polymer ?
#
loop_
_entity_poly.entity_id
_entity_poly.type
_entity_poly.pdbx_seq_one_letter_code
_entity_poly.pdbx_strand_id
1 'polypeptide(L)'
;MRSEHDIDDSDSLLEQVNLALQNAIPLRIQGSNSKAFLGRIAAGEVLDTRSHRGIVSYDPTELVITARCGTPLSELAVVLDAAQQMLPCEPPSFGDGATVGGMIASGLSGPRRPWSGSVRDFVLGTRVITGHGKHLRFGGEVMKNVAGYDLSRLMAGSYGSLGVITEVSLKVLPKPRQALSISLEMDSDRALLRLAEWGQQPLPISAACHDGQRLHLRLEGGEGSVKAAHDRLGGELLEGSYWADLNEHRLSFFDEDQPLWRLSVPHNTPRLSLPGLQMIDWGGAQRWLKSDAEAAFIRKVVDEVGGHVTCYSHGLIDSPFQPLPAALMRYHRNLKDQLDPRGLFNPGRLYAEL
;
A
#
# COMPACT_ATOMS: atom_id res chain seq x y z
N MET A 1 -0.76 -27.74 1.51
CA MET A 1 0.41 -28.34 0.82
C MET A 1 1.58 -27.40 1.10
N ARG A 2 2.58 -27.81 1.89
CA ARG A 2 3.75 -26.95 2.17
C ARG A 2 4.55 -26.80 0.88
N SER A 3 4.88 -25.57 0.46
CA SER A 3 5.68 -25.35 -0.75
C SER A 3 7.13 -25.81 -0.50
N GLU A 4 7.86 -26.16 -1.56
CA GLU A 4 9.28 -26.57 -1.47
C GLU A 4 10.22 -25.49 -0.89
N HIS A 5 9.70 -24.30 -0.59
CA HIS A 5 10.43 -23.16 -0.05
C HIS A 5 9.89 -22.67 1.30
N ASP A 6 9.22 -23.55 2.04
CA ASP A 6 8.71 -23.29 3.40
C ASP A 6 9.86 -23.28 4.42
N ILE A 7 10.33 -22.08 4.80
CA ILE A 7 11.49 -21.87 5.68
C ILE A 7 11.08 -20.96 6.85
N ASP A 8 11.32 -21.45 8.07
CA ASP A 8 11.04 -20.73 9.31
C ASP A 8 12.31 -20.18 9.98
N ASP A 9 12.78 -19.03 9.50
CA ASP A 9 13.94 -18.35 10.08
C ASP A 9 13.60 -17.40 11.24
N SER A 10 12.48 -17.61 11.94
CA SER A 10 12.07 -16.70 13.02
C SER A 10 13.10 -16.60 14.15
N ASP A 11 13.69 -17.73 14.55
CA ASP A 11 14.74 -17.77 15.57
C ASP A 11 16.04 -17.07 15.11
N SER A 12 16.45 -17.27 13.85
CA SER A 12 17.63 -16.61 13.28
C SER A 12 17.45 -15.09 13.19
N LEU A 13 16.27 -14.63 12.74
CA LEU A 13 15.95 -13.20 12.71
C LEU A 13 15.95 -12.60 14.12
N LEU A 14 15.43 -13.33 15.11
CA LEU A 14 15.42 -12.90 16.51
C LEU A 14 16.85 -12.79 17.07
N GLU A 15 17.71 -13.76 16.76
CA GLU A 15 19.12 -13.74 17.17
C GLU A 15 19.87 -12.53 16.56
N GLN A 16 19.68 -12.26 15.27
CA GLN A 16 20.27 -11.09 14.61
C GLN A 16 19.81 -9.77 15.25
N VAL A 17 18.51 -9.65 15.57
CA VAL A 17 17.98 -8.47 16.29
C VAL A 17 18.59 -8.35 17.68
N ASN A 18 18.72 -9.45 18.42
CA ASN A 18 19.32 -9.45 19.75
C ASN A 18 20.81 -9.05 19.72
N LEU A 19 21.56 -9.51 18.73
CA LEU A 19 22.96 -9.12 18.52
C LEU A 19 23.07 -7.62 18.22
N ALA A 20 22.24 -7.12 17.31
CA ALA A 20 22.21 -5.70 16.97
C ALA A 20 21.81 -4.82 18.17
N LEU A 21 20.85 -5.28 18.98
CA LEU A 21 20.43 -4.64 20.22
C LEU A 21 21.56 -4.58 21.25
N GLN A 22 22.32 -5.66 21.42
CA GLN A 22 23.47 -5.71 22.34
C GLN A 22 24.59 -4.77 21.92
N ASN A 23 24.82 -4.64 20.60
CA ASN A 23 25.90 -3.82 20.04
C ASN A 23 25.47 -2.39 19.69
N ALA A 24 24.21 -2.02 19.91
CA ALA A 24 23.61 -0.75 19.51
C ALA A 24 23.82 -0.41 18.02
N ILE A 25 23.69 -1.42 17.15
CA ILE A 25 23.85 -1.28 15.70
C ILE A 25 22.46 -1.14 15.07
N PRO A 26 22.12 -0.01 14.44
CA PRO A 26 20.85 0.13 13.75
C PRO A 26 20.70 -0.90 12.61
N LEU A 27 19.48 -1.37 12.42
CA LEU A 27 19.11 -2.34 11.40
C LEU A 27 18.24 -1.70 10.32
N ARG A 28 18.66 -1.92 9.08
CA ARG A 28 17.86 -1.66 7.89
C ARG A 28 17.10 -2.92 7.49
N ILE A 29 15.86 -3.03 7.94
CA ILE A 29 14.97 -4.15 7.62
C ILE A 29 14.63 -4.10 6.13
N GLN A 30 14.89 -5.20 5.43
CA GLN A 30 14.77 -5.26 3.99
C GLN A 30 14.16 -6.60 3.54
N GLY A 31 13.12 -6.53 2.71
CA GLY A 31 12.70 -7.65 1.86
C GLY A 31 13.52 -7.66 0.57
N SER A 32 12.84 -7.61 -0.58
CA SER A 32 13.49 -7.51 -1.89
C SER A 32 13.97 -6.11 -2.29
N ASN A 33 13.76 -5.11 -1.43
CA ASN A 33 14.16 -3.73 -1.69
C ASN A 33 13.44 -3.04 -2.87
N SER A 34 12.36 -3.61 -3.42
CA SER A 34 11.65 -3.06 -4.59
C SER A 34 11.00 -1.68 -4.36
N LYS A 35 10.84 -1.27 -3.10
CA LYS A 35 10.23 0.00 -2.66
C LYS A 35 11.24 0.93 -1.99
N ALA A 36 12.54 0.72 -2.21
CA ALA A 36 13.62 1.50 -1.58
C ALA A 36 13.52 3.00 -1.85
N PHE A 37 12.91 3.37 -2.98
CA PHE A 37 12.73 4.75 -3.42
C PHE A 37 11.78 5.57 -2.51
N LEU A 38 10.93 4.92 -1.72
CA LEU A 38 9.99 5.60 -0.82
C LEU A 38 10.59 5.95 0.54
N GLY A 39 10.39 7.18 0.99
CA GLY A 39 10.89 7.62 2.29
C GLY A 39 12.39 7.95 2.28
N ARG A 40 12.92 8.26 3.46
CA ARG A 40 14.32 8.70 3.64
C ARG A 40 15.28 7.52 3.57
N ILE A 41 16.54 7.73 3.19
CA ILE A 41 17.54 6.65 3.27
C ILE A 41 17.79 6.34 4.75
N ALA A 42 17.51 5.10 5.16
CA ALA A 42 17.80 4.63 6.51
C ALA A 42 19.23 4.10 6.58
N ALA A 43 19.96 4.51 7.62
CA ALA A 43 21.26 3.96 7.98
C ALA A 43 21.10 2.63 8.74
N GLY A 44 22.15 1.80 8.75
CA GLY A 44 22.18 0.54 9.50
C GLY A 44 22.62 -0.66 8.67
N GLU A 45 22.89 -1.76 9.37
CA GLU A 45 23.19 -3.06 8.76
C GLU A 45 21.92 -3.68 8.17
N VAL A 46 22.03 -4.35 7.03
CA VAL A 46 20.85 -4.96 6.39
C VAL A 46 20.40 -6.18 7.19
N LEU A 47 19.16 -6.16 7.65
CA LEU A 47 18.44 -7.36 8.10
C LEU A 47 17.55 -7.85 6.96
N ASP A 48 18.01 -8.87 6.24
CA ASP A 48 17.29 -9.48 5.12
C ASP A 48 16.24 -10.47 5.64
N THR A 49 14.97 -10.24 5.30
CA THR A 49 13.87 -11.09 5.77
C THR A 49 13.38 -12.09 4.71
N ARG A 50 14.03 -12.17 3.54
CA ARG A 50 13.54 -12.99 2.41
C ARG A 50 13.61 -14.49 2.66
N SER A 51 14.53 -14.93 3.51
CA SER A 51 14.71 -16.35 3.82
C SER A 51 13.55 -16.91 4.66
N HIS A 52 12.92 -16.08 5.51
CA HIS A 52 11.70 -16.43 6.25
C HIS A 52 10.48 -16.43 5.31
N ARG A 53 10.27 -17.54 4.60
CA ARG A 53 9.37 -17.67 3.45
C ARG A 53 8.40 -18.85 3.62
N GLY A 54 7.22 -18.73 3.02
CA GLY A 54 6.21 -19.78 2.97
C GLY A 54 4.84 -19.31 3.49
N ILE A 55 3.84 -20.16 3.26
CA ILE A 55 2.47 -19.98 3.74
C ILE A 55 2.30 -20.85 4.97
N VAL A 56 2.07 -20.22 6.12
CA VAL A 56 1.91 -20.87 7.43
C VAL A 56 0.58 -21.61 7.51
N SER A 57 -0.50 -20.94 7.09
CA SER A 57 -1.85 -21.51 7.03
C SER A 57 -2.64 -20.84 5.91
N TYR A 58 -3.56 -21.58 5.29
CA TYR A 58 -4.51 -21.03 4.34
C TYR A 58 -5.83 -21.78 4.45
N ASP A 59 -6.89 -21.06 4.80
CA ASP A 59 -8.26 -21.54 4.77
C ASP A 59 -9.05 -20.76 3.70
N PRO A 60 -9.26 -21.36 2.50
CA PRO A 60 -10.02 -20.72 1.44
C PRO A 60 -11.48 -20.49 1.80
N THR A 61 -12.07 -21.29 2.70
CA THR A 61 -13.49 -21.17 3.07
C THR A 61 -13.70 -19.97 4.00
N GLU A 62 -12.79 -19.81 4.96
CA GLU A 62 -12.79 -18.66 5.88
C GLU A 62 -12.21 -17.39 5.26
N LEU A 63 -11.66 -17.47 4.04
CA LEU A 63 -11.00 -16.37 3.33
C LEU A 63 -9.83 -15.78 4.13
N VAL A 64 -9.06 -16.64 4.80
CA VAL A 64 -7.91 -16.24 5.62
C VAL A 64 -6.65 -16.95 5.18
N ILE A 65 -5.58 -16.19 4.98
CA ILE A 65 -4.24 -16.71 4.68
C ILE A 65 -3.21 -16.10 5.63
N THR A 66 -2.36 -16.94 6.21
CA THR A 66 -1.20 -16.52 7.00
C THR A 66 0.07 -16.85 6.25
N ALA A 67 0.89 -15.84 5.99
CA ALA A 67 2.15 -15.99 5.26
C ALA A 67 3.32 -15.35 6.01
N ARG A 68 4.51 -15.92 5.82
CA ARG A 68 5.76 -15.34 6.30
C ARG A 68 6.14 -14.09 5.50
N CYS A 69 6.87 -13.17 6.12
CA CYS A 69 7.17 -11.85 5.57
C CYS A 69 8.06 -11.89 4.33
N GLY A 70 8.90 -12.92 4.18
CA GLY A 70 9.77 -13.14 3.02
C GLY A 70 9.06 -13.76 1.82
N THR A 71 7.80 -14.22 1.97
CA THR A 71 7.03 -14.83 0.89
C THR A 71 6.83 -13.84 -0.27
N PRO A 72 7.20 -14.21 -1.51
CA PRO A 72 6.94 -13.39 -2.69
C PRO A 72 5.44 -13.19 -2.91
N LEU A 73 5.05 -11.98 -3.32
CA LEU A 73 3.65 -11.68 -3.68
C LEU A 73 3.18 -12.50 -4.88
N SER A 74 4.08 -12.86 -5.79
CA SER A 74 3.81 -13.73 -6.94
C SER A 74 3.42 -15.15 -6.50
N GLU A 75 4.12 -15.72 -5.52
CA GLU A 75 3.77 -17.02 -4.93
C GLU A 75 2.39 -16.96 -4.25
N LEU A 76 2.14 -15.89 -3.48
CA LEU A 76 0.85 -15.67 -2.85
C LEU A 76 -0.28 -15.53 -3.89
N ALA A 77 -0.04 -14.80 -4.98
CA ALA A 77 -1.01 -14.61 -6.06
C ALA A 77 -1.38 -15.94 -6.75
N VAL A 78 -0.39 -16.81 -7.00
CA VAL A 78 -0.64 -18.15 -7.58
C VAL A 78 -1.52 -18.99 -6.67
N VAL A 79 -1.26 -19.01 -5.36
CA VAL A 79 -2.06 -19.79 -4.41
C VAL A 79 -3.49 -19.29 -4.31
N LEU A 80 -3.69 -17.97 -4.29
CA LEU A 80 -5.03 -17.38 -4.26
C LEU A 80 -5.78 -17.59 -5.58
N ASP A 81 -5.12 -17.48 -6.72
CA ASP A 81 -5.72 -17.69 -8.03
C ASP A 81 -6.25 -19.12 -8.21
N ALA A 82 -5.51 -20.12 -7.72
CA ALA A 82 -5.94 -21.52 -7.71
C ALA A 82 -7.26 -21.73 -6.96
N ALA A 83 -7.58 -20.87 -5.99
CA ALA A 83 -8.83 -20.87 -5.23
C ALA A 83 -9.86 -19.83 -5.73
N GLN A 84 -9.62 -19.17 -6.87
CA GLN A 84 -10.43 -18.06 -7.39
C GLN A 84 -10.57 -16.90 -6.40
N GLN A 85 -9.49 -16.60 -5.69
CA GLN A 85 -9.39 -15.53 -4.70
C GLN A 85 -8.31 -14.52 -5.09
N MET A 86 -8.30 -13.38 -4.40
CA MET A 86 -7.36 -12.29 -4.65
C MET A 86 -7.03 -11.51 -3.38
N LEU A 87 -5.91 -10.78 -3.42
CA LEU A 87 -5.65 -9.69 -2.50
C LEU A 87 -6.47 -8.46 -2.93
N PRO A 88 -7.47 -8.04 -2.13
CA PRO A 88 -8.41 -6.98 -2.52
C PRO A 88 -7.84 -5.56 -2.47
N CYS A 89 -6.63 -5.38 -1.95
CA CYS A 89 -5.97 -4.07 -1.92
C CYS A 89 -5.06 -3.83 -3.14
N GLU A 90 -4.89 -4.82 -4.03
CA GLU A 90 -4.06 -4.73 -5.26
C GLU A 90 -2.69 -4.09 -5.02
N PRO A 91 -1.88 -4.61 -4.08
CA PRO A 91 -0.63 -3.97 -3.69
C PRO A 91 0.37 -3.96 -4.85
N PRO A 92 1.00 -2.81 -5.17
CA PRO A 92 2.00 -2.76 -6.23
C PRO A 92 3.28 -3.47 -5.81
N SER A 93 3.92 -4.14 -6.77
CA SER A 93 5.14 -4.92 -6.54
C SER A 93 6.40 -4.08 -6.75
N PHE A 94 6.42 -3.26 -7.79
CA PHE A 94 7.58 -2.52 -8.31
C PHE A 94 8.77 -3.44 -8.63
N GLY A 95 8.49 -4.60 -9.22
CA GLY A 95 9.47 -5.63 -9.58
C GLY A 95 9.10 -7.03 -9.08
N ASP A 96 9.77 -8.05 -9.61
CA ASP A 96 9.35 -9.46 -9.50
C ASP A 96 9.54 -10.09 -8.11
N GLY A 97 10.30 -9.44 -7.23
CA GLY A 97 10.67 -9.98 -5.91
C GLY A 97 9.86 -9.42 -4.73
N ALA A 98 8.84 -8.59 -4.95
CA ALA A 98 8.10 -7.97 -3.83
C ALA A 98 7.62 -9.02 -2.81
N THR A 99 7.81 -8.75 -1.51
CA THR A 99 7.46 -9.69 -0.44
C THR A 99 6.26 -9.24 0.38
N VAL A 100 5.58 -10.17 1.05
CA VAL A 100 4.45 -9.90 1.96
C VAL A 100 4.82 -8.86 3.03
N GLY A 101 5.99 -9.00 3.65
CA GLY A 101 6.47 -8.05 4.66
C GLY A 101 6.66 -6.65 4.09
N GLY A 102 7.25 -6.54 2.90
CA GLY A 102 7.43 -5.26 2.21
C GLY A 102 6.11 -4.60 1.78
N MET A 103 5.13 -5.42 1.35
CA MET A 103 3.77 -4.97 1.07
C MET A 103 3.13 -4.34 2.31
N ILE A 104 3.14 -5.04 3.45
CA ILE A 104 2.57 -4.50 4.68
C ILE A 104 3.33 -3.26 5.13
N ALA A 105 4.65 -3.35 5.27
CA ALA A 105 5.45 -2.23 5.78
C ALA A 105 5.30 -0.95 4.94
N SER A 106 5.16 -1.07 3.62
CA SER A 106 4.92 0.09 2.74
C SER A 106 3.48 0.58 2.74
N GLY A 107 2.51 -0.29 3.03
CA GLY A 107 1.09 0.06 3.14
C GLY A 107 0.47 0.57 1.83
N LEU A 108 1.08 0.28 0.68
CA LEU A 108 0.62 0.73 -0.63
C LEU A 108 -0.56 -0.11 -1.11
N SER A 109 -1.50 0.49 -1.82
CA SER A 109 -2.67 -0.18 -2.37
C SER A 109 -2.90 0.31 -3.79
N GLY A 110 -3.49 -0.53 -4.62
CA GLY A 110 -3.74 -0.24 -6.02
C GLY A 110 -5.08 0.44 -6.29
N PRO A 111 -5.48 0.51 -7.57
CA PRO A 111 -6.64 1.28 -8.03
C PRO A 111 -7.97 0.93 -7.36
N ARG A 112 -8.10 -0.29 -6.83
CA ARG A 112 -9.30 -0.77 -6.11
C ARG A 112 -9.52 -0.17 -4.73
N ARG A 113 -8.51 0.47 -4.13
CA ARG A 113 -8.55 0.91 -2.73
C ARG A 113 -9.85 1.61 -2.30
N PRO A 114 -10.47 2.53 -3.07
CA PRO A 114 -11.72 3.19 -2.65
C PRO A 114 -12.91 2.25 -2.46
N TRP A 115 -12.97 1.16 -3.24
CA TRP A 115 -14.12 0.26 -3.27
C TRP A 115 -13.93 -1.00 -2.42
N SER A 116 -12.68 -1.39 -2.16
CA SER A 116 -12.41 -2.60 -1.36
C SER A 116 -11.62 -2.34 -0.09
N GLY A 117 -10.93 -1.21 0.05
CA GLY A 117 -10.10 -0.90 1.21
C GLY A 117 -8.61 -1.00 0.93
N SER A 118 -7.83 -0.53 1.90
CA SER A 118 -6.37 -0.52 1.89
C SER A 118 -5.79 -1.83 2.40
N VAL A 119 -4.47 -2.05 2.19
CA VAL A 119 -3.73 -3.18 2.78
C VAL A 119 -4.02 -3.31 4.29
N ARG A 120 -4.07 -2.19 5.00
CA ARG A 120 -4.33 -2.13 6.45
C ARG A 120 -5.67 -2.76 6.83
N ASP A 121 -6.70 -2.59 6.02
CA ASP A 121 -8.06 -3.05 6.32
C ASP A 121 -8.18 -4.58 6.25
N PHE A 122 -7.25 -5.23 5.55
CA PHE A 122 -7.19 -6.68 5.37
C PHE A 122 -6.23 -7.39 6.31
N VAL A 123 -5.47 -6.67 7.14
CA VAL A 123 -4.64 -7.28 8.18
C VAL A 123 -5.53 -7.73 9.34
N LEU A 124 -5.46 -9.03 9.66
CA LEU A 124 -6.14 -9.67 10.78
C LEU A 124 -5.22 -9.88 11.99
N GLY A 125 -3.94 -10.13 11.71
CA GLY A 125 -2.93 -10.37 12.73
C GLY A 125 -1.52 -10.30 12.16
N THR A 126 -0.55 -10.08 13.06
CA THR A 126 0.87 -10.03 12.71
C THR A 126 1.71 -10.68 13.80
N ARG A 127 2.80 -11.32 13.43
CA ARG A 127 3.91 -11.61 14.35
C ARG A 127 5.06 -10.68 14.07
N VAL A 128 5.65 -10.12 15.12
CA VAL A 128 6.64 -9.05 15.02
C VAL A 128 7.74 -9.26 16.06
N ILE A 129 8.99 -9.12 15.63
CA ILE A 129 10.12 -8.98 16.56
C ILE A 129 10.28 -7.49 16.89
N THR A 130 10.18 -7.17 18.18
CA THR A 130 10.30 -5.80 18.70
C THR A 130 11.75 -5.45 19.05
N GLY A 131 12.04 -4.16 19.24
CA GLY A 131 13.37 -3.66 19.63
C GLY A 131 13.73 -3.98 21.09
N HIS A 132 12.83 -4.67 21.81
CA HIS A 132 13.12 -5.33 23.08
C HIS A 132 13.72 -6.74 22.91
N GLY A 133 13.93 -7.21 21.67
CA GLY A 133 14.39 -8.57 21.42
C GLY A 133 13.32 -9.63 21.73
N LYS A 134 12.04 -9.28 21.55
CA LYS A 134 10.89 -10.17 21.83
C LYS A 134 10.10 -10.42 20.57
N HIS A 135 9.79 -11.69 20.31
CA HIS A 135 8.88 -12.11 19.26
C HIS A 135 7.44 -12.15 19.80
N LEU A 136 6.62 -11.19 19.36
CA LEU A 136 5.27 -10.97 19.85
C LEU A 136 4.24 -11.26 18.77
N ARG A 137 3.04 -11.65 19.21
CA ARG A 137 1.87 -11.85 18.35
C ARG A 137 0.83 -10.78 18.66
N PHE A 138 0.29 -10.15 17.61
CA PHE A 138 -0.76 -9.16 17.69
C PHE A 138 -1.93 -9.55 16.79
N GLY A 139 -3.16 -9.32 17.25
CA GLY A 139 -4.38 -9.73 16.54
C GLY A 139 -4.60 -11.24 16.56
N GLY A 140 -5.41 -11.73 15.63
CA GLY A 140 -5.80 -13.15 15.54
C GLY A 140 -6.51 -13.46 14.23
N GLU A 141 -6.70 -14.74 13.93
CA GLU A 141 -7.33 -15.20 12.68
C GLU A 141 -8.86 -15.01 12.67
N VAL A 142 -9.45 -14.53 13.77
CA VAL A 142 -10.90 -14.40 13.94
C VAL A 142 -11.41 -13.01 13.56
N MET A 143 -12.55 -12.94 12.89
CA MET A 143 -13.17 -11.69 12.38
C MET A 143 -13.60 -10.69 13.46
N LYS A 144 -13.65 -11.08 14.75
CA LYS A 144 -13.98 -10.18 15.86
C LYS A 144 -12.86 -10.20 16.91
N ASN A 145 -12.01 -9.18 16.88
CA ASN A 145 -11.06 -8.87 17.94
C ASN A 145 -11.55 -7.60 18.66
N VAL A 146 -12.16 -7.75 19.84
CA VAL A 146 -12.83 -6.66 20.58
C VAL A 146 -12.05 -6.24 21.85
N ALA A 147 -10.81 -6.70 22.02
CA ALA A 147 -9.99 -6.37 23.18
C ALA A 147 -8.64 -5.77 22.78
N GLY A 148 -8.33 -4.58 23.33
CA GLY A 148 -7.05 -3.91 23.20
C GLY A 148 -6.88 -3.03 21.95
N TYR A 149 -5.69 -2.43 21.82
CA TYR A 149 -5.31 -1.64 20.66
C TYR A 149 -4.93 -2.54 19.49
N ASP A 150 -5.36 -2.18 18.28
CA ASP A 150 -5.07 -2.94 17.05
C ASP A 150 -3.65 -2.66 16.53
N LEU A 151 -2.66 -3.21 17.24
CA LEU A 151 -1.24 -3.12 16.87
C LEU A 151 -0.95 -3.84 15.54
N SER A 152 -1.74 -4.84 15.17
CA SER A 152 -1.55 -5.59 13.93
C SER A 152 -1.69 -4.70 12.70
N ARG A 153 -2.70 -3.83 12.69
CA ARG A 153 -2.92 -2.87 11.62
C ARG A 153 -1.95 -1.69 11.63
N LEU A 154 -1.26 -1.41 12.74
CA LEU A 154 -0.23 -0.36 12.79
C LEU A 154 1.05 -0.72 12.02
N MET A 155 1.29 -2.01 11.78
CA MET A 155 2.42 -2.44 10.96
C MET A 155 2.27 -2.01 9.50
N ALA A 156 1.04 -1.84 9.03
CA ALA A 156 0.75 -1.37 7.69
C ALA A 156 1.18 0.10 7.51
N GLY A 157 2.14 0.36 6.62
CA GLY A 157 2.71 1.69 6.43
C GLY A 157 3.69 2.13 7.51
N SER A 158 4.21 1.20 8.33
CA SER A 158 5.25 1.48 9.34
C SER A 158 6.64 1.68 8.76
N TYR A 159 6.87 1.30 7.49
CA TYR A 159 8.19 1.25 6.84
C TYR A 159 9.24 0.52 7.68
N GLY A 160 8.83 -0.48 8.47
CA GLY A 160 9.69 -1.26 9.35
C GLY A 160 10.14 -0.53 10.62
N SER A 161 9.70 0.70 10.89
CA SER A 161 10.18 1.48 12.03
C SER A 161 9.68 1.01 13.40
N LEU A 162 8.72 0.08 13.42
CA LEU A 162 8.03 -0.42 14.61
C LEU A 162 8.39 -1.88 14.96
N GLY A 163 9.18 -2.55 14.13
CA GLY A 163 9.52 -3.96 14.35
C GLY A 163 9.70 -4.74 13.05
N VAL A 164 10.34 -5.91 13.18
CA VAL A 164 10.51 -6.86 12.08
C VAL A 164 9.25 -7.72 11.99
N ILE A 165 8.43 -7.50 10.96
CA ILE A 165 7.29 -8.38 10.66
C ILE A 165 7.85 -9.74 10.28
N THR A 166 7.41 -10.82 10.94
CA THR A 166 7.77 -12.20 10.58
C THR A 166 6.61 -12.91 9.90
N GLU A 167 5.38 -12.74 10.39
CA GLU A 167 4.17 -13.34 9.80
C GLU A 167 3.04 -12.33 9.72
N VAL A 168 2.15 -12.51 8.74
CA VAL A 168 0.94 -11.70 8.56
C VAL A 168 -0.22 -12.62 8.22
N SER A 169 -1.32 -12.48 8.96
CA SER A 169 -2.62 -13.07 8.65
C SER A 169 -3.47 -12.04 7.92
N LEU A 170 -3.97 -12.40 6.74
CA LEU A 170 -4.71 -11.53 5.83
C LEU A 170 -6.08 -12.11 5.52
N LYS A 171 -7.08 -11.24 5.47
CA LYS A 171 -8.35 -11.52 4.81
C LYS A 171 -8.18 -11.37 3.30
N VAL A 172 -8.61 -12.38 2.56
CA VAL A 172 -8.67 -12.37 1.09
C VAL A 172 -10.12 -12.27 0.62
N LEU A 173 -10.35 -12.02 -0.66
CA LEU A 173 -11.70 -12.01 -1.23
C LEU A 173 -11.80 -12.89 -2.47
N PRO A 174 -12.98 -13.45 -2.78
CA PRO A 174 -13.23 -14.06 -4.08
C PRO A 174 -12.97 -13.09 -5.23
N LYS A 175 -12.48 -13.60 -6.35
CA LYS A 175 -12.42 -12.84 -7.60
C LYS A 175 -13.83 -12.53 -8.11
N PRO A 176 -14.05 -11.37 -8.74
CA PRO A 176 -15.30 -11.08 -9.43
C PRO A 176 -15.53 -12.08 -10.58
N ARG A 177 -16.79 -12.39 -10.89
CA ARG A 177 -17.14 -13.29 -11.99
C ARG A 177 -16.87 -12.67 -13.36
N GLN A 178 -17.09 -11.35 -13.47
CA GLN A 178 -16.85 -10.57 -14.67
C GLN A 178 -16.08 -9.31 -14.32
N ALA A 179 -15.12 -8.96 -15.16
CA ALA A 179 -14.45 -7.67 -15.18
C ALA A 179 -14.56 -7.06 -16.58
N LEU A 180 -14.77 -5.75 -16.66
CA LEU A 180 -14.80 -4.98 -17.91
C LEU A 180 -14.16 -3.62 -17.65
N SER A 181 -13.26 -3.18 -18.52
CA SER A 181 -12.68 -1.85 -18.44
C SER A 181 -13.17 -1.00 -19.61
N ILE A 182 -13.54 0.24 -19.32
CA ILE A 182 -14.08 1.17 -20.30
C ILE A 182 -13.36 2.52 -20.22
N SER A 183 -13.31 3.23 -21.33
CA SER A 183 -12.72 4.57 -21.47
C SER A 183 -13.75 5.56 -22.01
N LEU A 184 -13.83 6.73 -21.37
CA LEU A 184 -14.80 7.78 -21.67
C LEU A 184 -14.05 9.08 -21.96
N GLU A 185 -14.31 9.72 -23.10
CA GLU A 185 -13.79 11.05 -23.39
C GLU A 185 -14.45 12.09 -22.49
N MET A 186 -13.65 12.69 -21.61
CA MET A 186 -14.13 13.59 -20.59
C MET A 186 -12.96 14.38 -20.04
N ASP A 187 -13.08 15.70 -19.90
CA ASP A 187 -12.09 16.49 -19.17
C ASP A 187 -12.09 16.14 -17.67
N SER A 188 -11.01 16.52 -16.96
CA SER A 188 -10.81 16.16 -15.56
C SER A 188 -11.88 16.73 -14.62
N ASP A 189 -12.37 17.94 -14.88
CA ASP A 189 -13.35 18.60 -14.01
C ASP A 189 -14.70 17.90 -14.10
N ARG A 190 -15.14 17.60 -15.33
CA ARG A 190 -16.34 16.82 -15.59
C ARG A 190 -16.21 15.38 -15.06
N ALA A 191 -15.03 14.76 -15.17
CA ALA A 191 -14.77 13.43 -14.64
C ALA A 191 -14.94 13.38 -13.12
N LEU A 192 -14.40 14.35 -12.38
CA LEU A 192 -14.56 14.45 -10.93
C LEU A 192 -16.03 14.60 -10.51
N LEU A 193 -16.80 15.44 -11.23
CA LEU A 193 -18.24 15.59 -10.99
C LEU A 193 -19.01 14.28 -11.22
N ARG A 194 -18.71 13.57 -12.31
CA ARG A 194 -19.35 12.28 -12.61
C ARG A 194 -19.01 11.19 -11.61
N LEU A 195 -17.74 11.13 -11.16
CA LEU A 195 -17.34 10.18 -10.12
C LEU A 195 -18.05 10.44 -8.79
N ALA A 196 -18.24 11.70 -8.41
CA ALA A 196 -19.02 12.08 -7.24
C ALA A 196 -20.50 11.63 -7.35
N GLU A 197 -21.10 11.83 -8.53
CA GLU A 197 -22.48 11.43 -8.83
C GLU A 197 -22.65 9.90 -8.83
N TRP A 198 -21.76 9.18 -9.51
CA TRP A 198 -21.78 7.73 -9.65
C TRP A 198 -21.45 7.01 -8.35
N GLY A 199 -20.62 7.60 -7.49
CA GLY A 199 -20.32 7.07 -6.15
C GLY A 199 -21.55 6.97 -5.23
N GLN A 200 -22.64 7.68 -5.54
CA GLN A 200 -23.91 7.61 -4.82
C GLN A 200 -24.90 6.59 -5.40
N GLN A 201 -24.44 5.76 -6.35
CA GLN A 201 -25.28 4.84 -7.10
C GLN A 201 -24.73 3.41 -6.98
N PRO A 202 -25.57 2.38 -7.14
CA PRO A 202 -25.13 0.98 -7.06
C PRO A 202 -24.45 0.53 -8.36
N LEU A 203 -23.43 1.28 -8.80
CA LEU A 203 -22.63 0.93 -9.97
C LEU A 203 -21.47 0.01 -9.54
N PRO A 204 -21.16 -1.04 -10.30
CA PRO A 204 -20.10 -2.00 -9.98
C PRO A 204 -18.69 -1.46 -10.28
N ILE A 205 -18.44 -0.16 -10.01
CA ILE A 205 -17.12 0.44 -10.22
C ILE A 205 -16.16 -0.13 -9.17
N SER A 206 -14.98 -0.54 -9.62
CA SER A 206 -13.92 -1.14 -8.80
C SER A 206 -12.55 -0.51 -9.05
N ALA A 207 -12.43 0.41 -10.02
CA ALA A 207 -11.29 1.29 -10.23
C ALA A 207 -11.73 2.49 -11.09
N ALA A 208 -11.12 3.66 -10.88
CA ALA A 208 -11.33 4.82 -11.73
C ALA A 208 -10.07 5.69 -11.77
N CYS A 209 -9.61 5.98 -12.99
CA CYS A 209 -8.42 6.78 -13.26
C CYS A 209 -8.69 7.73 -14.44
N HIS A 210 -8.27 8.99 -14.33
CA HIS A 210 -8.31 9.96 -15.42
C HIS A 210 -6.89 10.38 -15.77
N ASP A 211 -6.52 10.21 -17.04
CA ASP A 211 -5.15 10.37 -17.54
C ASP A 211 -4.84 11.79 -18.07
N GLY A 212 -5.75 12.74 -17.85
CA GLY A 212 -5.69 14.10 -18.39
C GLY A 212 -6.61 14.33 -19.60
N GLN A 213 -7.03 13.27 -20.30
CA GLN A 213 -7.90 13.37 -21.48
C GLN A 213 -9.14 12.47 -21.40
N ARG A 214 -9.00 11.26 -20.82
CA ARG A 214 -10.07 10.27 -20.74
C ARG A 214 -10.23 9.75 -19.32
N LEU A 215 -11.47 9.44 -18.95
CA LEU A 215 -11.80 8.73 -17.71
C LEU A 215 -11.89 7.23 -18.00
N HIS A 216 -11.01 6.47 -17.38
CA HIS A 216 -11.00 5.01 -17.41
C HIS A 216 -11.70 4.46 -16.17
N LEU A 217 -12.58 3.47 -16.34
CA LEU A 217 -13.31 2.81 -15.27
C LEU A 217 -13.15 1.29 -15.38
N ARG A 218 -13.01 0.62 -14.24
CA ARG A 218 -13.14 -0.84 -14.15
C ARG A 218 -14.45 -1.21 -13.50
N LEU A 219 -15.24 -2.02 -14.19
CA LEU A 219 -16.52 -2.55 -13.74
C LEU A 219 -16.37 -4.02 -13.38
N GLU A 220 -16.77 -4.41 -12.18
CA GLU A 220 -16.61 -5.79 -11.70
C GLU A 220 -17.78 -6.28 -10.86
N GLY A 221 -18.20 -7.53 -11.10
CA GLY A 221 -19.30 -8.14 -10.39
C GLY A 221 -19.86 -9.35 -11.13
N GLY A 222 -21.18 -9.52 -11.12
CA GLY A 222 -21.86 -10.49 -11.96
C GLY A 222 -22.04 -9.97 -13.40
N GLU A 223 -22.08 -10.87 -14.38
CA GLU A 223 -22.20 -10.55 -15.81
C GLU A 223 -23.31 -9.53 -16.12
N GLY A 224 -24.53 -9.76 -15.59
CA GLY A 224 -25.66 -8.85 -15.81
C GLY A 224 -25.46 -7.45 -15.21
N SER A 225 -24.81 -7.35 -14.06
CA SER A 225 -24.52 -6.07 -13.41
C SER A 225 -23.46 -5.27 -14.18
N VAL A 226 -22.40 -5.94 -14.62
CA VAL A 226 -21.34 -5.33 -15.43
C VAL A 226 -21.89 -4.88 -16.78
N LYS A 227 -22.68 -5.73 -17.45
CA LYS A 227 -23.30 -5.39 -18.74
C LYS A 227 -24.23 -4.18 -18.61
N ALA A 228 -25.15 -4.19 -17.63
CA ALA A 228 -26.08 -3.08 -17.43
C ALA A 228 -25.35 -1.76 -17.09
N ALA A 229 -24.24 -1.83 -16.36
CA ALA A 229 -23.41 -0.67 -16.08
C ALA A 229 -22.71 -0.13 -17.33
N HIS A 230 -22.17 -1.00 -18.19
CA HIS A 230 -21.60 -0.60 -19.48
C HIS A 230 -22.64 0.00 -20.42
N ASP A 231 -23.81 -0.63 -20.58
CA ASP A 231 -24.90 -0.12 -21.42
C ASP A 231 -25.36 1.28 -20.97
N ARG A 232 -25.29 1.56 -19.66
CA ARG A 232 -25.64 2.84 -19.07
C ARG A 232 -24.55 3.91 -19.18
N LEU A 233 -23.30 3.54 -18.90
CA LEU A 233 -22.17 4.47 -18.87
C LEU A 233 -21.61 4.75 -20.28
N GLY A 234 -21.74 3.79 -21.19
CA GLY A 234 -21.10 3.81 -22.51
C GLY A 234 -19.58 3.67 -22.41
N GLY A 235 -18.87 4.26 -23.37
CA GLY A 235 -17.42 4.25 -23.46
C GLY A 235 -16.87 3.16 -24.38
N GLU A 236 -15.60 3.33 -24.75
CA GLU A 236 -14.86 2.36 -25.54
C GLU A 236 -14.26 1.28 -24.64
N LEU A 237 -14.08 0.07 -25.16
CA LEU A 237 -13.41 -0.99 -24.41
C LEU A 237 -11.93 -0.63 -24.18
N LEU A 238 -11.46 -0.84 -22.96
CA LEU A 238 -10.07 -0.67 -22.55
C LEU A 238 -9.47 -2.04 -22.18
N GLU A 239 -8.21 -2.26 -22.53
CA GLU A 239 -7.51 -3.47 -22.11
C GLU A 239 -7.34 -3.51 -20.59
N GLY A 240 -7.57 -4.68 -19.99
CA GLY A 240 -7.47 -4.85 -18.54
C GLY A 240 -6.05 -4.68 -17.97
N SER A 241 -5.02 -4.84 -18.81
CA SER A 241 -3.61 -4.58 -18.49
C SER A 241 -3.36 -3.16 -17.99
N TYR A 242 -4.15 -2.18 -18.44
CA TYR A 242 -4.07 -0.78 -18.02
C TYR A 242 -3.99 -0.62 -16.50
N TRP A 243 -4.78 -1.37 -15.74
CA TRP A 243 -4.81 -1.27 -14.27
C TRP A 243 -3.57 -1.82 -13.61
N ALA A 244 -2.99 -2.89 -14.18
CA ALA A 244 -1.71 -3.41 -13.73
C ALA A 244 -0.59 -2.42 -14.04
N ASP A 245 -0.62 -1.78 -15.21
CA ASP A 245 0.38 -0.78 -15.59
C ASP A 245 0.25 0.52 -14.79
N LEU A 246 -0.96 0.95 -14.48
CA LEU A 246 -1.21 2.06 -13.54
C LEU A 246 -0.62 1.75 -12.17
N ASN A 247 -0.93 0.56 -11.64
CA ASN A 247 -0.49 0.15 -10.30
C ASN A 247 1.04 0.01 -10.20
N GLU A 248 1.67 -0.55 -11.23
CA GLU A 248 3.12 -0.79 -11.29
C GLU A 248 3.91 0.41 -11.83
N HIS A 249 3.24 1.56 -12.06
CA HIS A 249 3.81 2.78 -12.63
C HIS A 249 4.50 2.58 -14.00
N ARG A 250 3.89 1.79 -14.88
CA ARG A 250 4.37 1.50 -16.25
C ARG A 250 3.67 2.31 -17.35
N LEU A 251 2.68 3.13 -17.00
CA LEU A 251 2.07 4.07 -17.95
C LEU A 251 3.05 5.19 -18.29
N SER A 252 2.95 5.73 -19.50
CA SER A 252 3.84 6.80 -20.01
C SER A 252 3.89 8.05 -19.14
N PHE A 253 2.82 8.35 -18.40
CA PHE A 253 2.79 9.43 -17.40
C PHE A 253 3.95 9.35 -16.38
N PHE A 254 4.36 8.13 -16.02
CA PHE A 254 5.41 7.92 -15.01
C PHE A 254 6.83 8.06 -15.56
N ASP A 255 7.00 7.96 -16.89
CA ASP A 255 8.31 7.99 -17.57
C ASP A 255 8.96 9.38 -17.61
N GLU A 256 8.23 10.46 -17.30
CA GLU A 256 8.80 11.81 -17.42
C GLU A 256 9.90 12.10 -16.38
N ASP A 257 10.85 12.96 -16.72
CA ASP A 257 11.99 13.28 -15.83
C ASP A 257 11.63 14.19 -14.65
N GLN A 258 10.38 14.65 -14.57
CA GLN A 258 9.93 15.51 -13.47
C GLN A 258 9.69 14.72 -12.16
N PRO A 259 9.87 15.38 -11.01
CA PRO A 259 9.57 14.78 -9.71
C PRO A 259 8.13 14.28 -9.62
N LEU A 260 7.97 13.05 -9.12
CA LEU A 260 6.67 12.42 -8.91
C LEU A 260 6.19 12.66 -7.48
N TRP A 261 4.96 13.17 -7.36
CA TRP A 261 4.27 13.39 -6.11
C TRP A 261 2.96 12.61 -6.08
N ARG A 262 2.66 12.01 -4.93
CA ARG A 262 1.35 11.45 -4.63
C ARG A 262 0.61 12.38 -3.68
N LEU A 263 -0.56 12.85 -4.09
CA LEU A 263 -1.44 13.66 -3.28
C LEU A 263 -2.64 12.81 -2.89
N SER A 264 -2.93 12.73 -1.60
CA SER A 264 -4.15 12.10 -1.07
C SER A 264 -5.06 13.20 -0.56
N VAL A 265 -6.24 13.35 -1.14
CA VAL A 265 -7.18 14.44 -0.87
C VAL A 265 -8.56 13.89 -0.48
N PRO A 266 -9.41 14.66 0.21
CA PRO A 266 -10.79 14.26 0.47
C PRO A 266 -11.56 13.92 -0.82
N HIS A 267 -12.56 13.05 -0.69
CA HIS A 267 -13.49 12.77 -1.79
C HIS A 267 -14.15 14.06 -2.27
N ASN A 268 -14.43 14.12 -3.58
CA ASN A 268 -15.04 15.29 -4.25
C ASN A 268 -14.19 16.57 -4.22
N THR A 269 -12.90 16.49 -3.89
CA THR A 269 -11.98 17.62 -4.04
C THR A 269 -11.87 18.00 -5.52
N PRO A 270 -12.12 19.27 -5.89
CA PRO A 270 -11.96 19.76 -7.26
C PRO A 270 -10.52 19.60 -7.78
N ARG A 271 -10.31 19.85 -9.08
CA ARG A 271 -8.97 19.88 -9.66
C ARG A 271 -8.09 20.89 -8.92
N LEU A 272 -6.93 20.45 -8.47
CA LEU A 272 -5.97 21.31 -7.80
C LEU A 272 -5.23 22.18 -8.82
N SER A 273 -5.11 23.46 -8.52
CA SER A 273 -4.34 24.41 -9.32
C SER A 273 -2.85 24.30 -9.02
N LEU A 274 -2.25 23.19 -9.43
CA LEU A 274 -0.81 22.90 -9.30
C LEU A 274 -0.15 22.87 -10.68
N PRO A 275 1.05 23.45 -10.83
CA PRO A 275 1.81 23.39 -12.08
C PRO A 275 2.30 21.97 -12.34
N GLY A 276 2.35 21.58 -13.62
CA GLY A 276 2.75 20.25 -14.05
C GLY A 276 1.57 19.35 -14.45
N LEU A 277 1.87 18.09 -14.74
CA LEU A 277 0.89 17.12 -15.23
C LEU A 277 0.25 16.37 -14.08
N GLN A 278 -1.06 16.19 -14.17
CA GLN A 278 -1.85 15.49 -13.14
C GLN A 278 -2.59 14.30 -13.75
N MET A 279 -2.46 13.15 -13.09
CA MET A 279 -3.31 11.98 -13.30
C MET A 279 -4.15 11.77 -12.04
N ILE A 280 -5.45 11.56 -12.21
CA ILE A 280 -6.40 11.38 -11.11
C ILE A 280 -6.64 9.89 -10.95
N ASP A 281 -6.54 9.38 -9.73
CA ASP A 281 -6.79 7.97 -9.44
C ASP A 281 -7.71 7.86 -8.20
N TRP A 282 -8.09 6.64 -7.85
CA TRP A 282 -8.92 6.33 -6.69
C TRP A 282 -10.25 7.09 -6.70
N GLY A 283 -10.86 7.20 -7.89
CA GLY A 283 -12.14 7.92 -8.03
C GLY A 283 -12.07 9.39 -7.63
N GLY A 284 -10.90 10.00 -7.68
CA GLY A 284 -10.72 11.39 -7.28
C GLY A 284 -10.20 11.59 -5.85
N ALA A 285 -9.77 10.55 -5.13
CA ALA A 285 -9.10 10.72 -3.83
C ALA A 285 -7.56 10.71 -3.93
N GLN A 286 -6.99 10.23 -5.03
CA GLN A 286 -5.55 10.24 -5.30
C GLN A 286 -5.23 11.12 -6.51
N ARG A 287 -4.14 11.88 -6.43
CA ARG A 287 -3.55 12.58 -7.59
C ARG A 287 -2.10 12.19 -7.70
N TRP A 288 -1.70 11.73 -8.87
CA TRP A 288 -0.30 11.72 -9.26
C TRP A 288 0.01 13.05 -9.90
N LEU A 289 1.10 13.68 -9.48
CA LEU A 289 1.55 14.97 -9.99
C LEU A 289 3.02 14.85 -10.42
N LYS A 290 3.32 15.19 -11.68
CA LYS A 290 4.67 15.40 -12.18
C LYS A 290 4.93 16.91 -12.16
N SER A 291 5.83 17.37 -11.28
CA SER A 291 6.04 18.81 -11.06
C SER A 291 7.37 19.09 -10.38
N ASP A 292 8.06 20.13 -10.85
CA ASP A 292 9.27 20.72 -10.28
C ASP A 292 8.98 21.91 -9.34
N ALA A 293 7.71 22.23 -9.10
CA ALA A 293 7.34 23.29 -8.17
C ALA A 293 7.84 23.01 -6.75
N GLU A 294 8.06 24.09 -6.01
CA GLU A 294 8.57 24.01 -4.65
C GLU A 294 7.68 23.13 -3.76
N ALA A 295 8.29 22.21 -3.04
CA ALA A 295 7.60 21.28 -2.14
C ALA A 295 6.69 22.01 -1.13
N ALA A 296 7.11 23.18 -0.65
CA ALA A 296 6.35 24.01 0.26
C ALA A 296 5.05 24.55 -0.38
N PHE A 297 5.12 24.94 -1.66
CA PHE A 297 3.94 25.38 -2.41
C PHE A 297 2.96 24.23 -2.65
N ILE A 298 3.46 23.06 -3.09
CA ILE A 298 2.61 21.88 -3.31
C ILE A 298 1.90 21.48 -2.00
N ARG A 299 2.61 21.45 -0.88
CA ARG A 299 2.03 21.15 0.44
C ARG A 299 0.98 22.16 0.84
N LYS A 300 1.26 23.46 0.69
CA LYS A 300 0.29 24.51 1.05
C LYS A 300 -1.05 24.31 0.33
N VAL A 301 -1.03 24.11 -0.99
CA VAL A 301 -2.25 23.92 -1.80
C VAL A 301 -3.00 22.65 -1.37
N VAL A 302 -2.28 21.58 -1.05
CA VAL A 302 -2.91 20.31 -0.62
C VAL A 302 -3.43 20.39 0.82
N ASP A 303 -2.75 21.11 1.71
CA ASP A 303 -3.17 21.33 3.10
C ASP A 303 -4.44 22.20 3.16
N GLU A 304 -4.59 23.19 2.26
CA GLU A 304 -5.79 24.04 2.16
C GLU A 304 -7.07 23.23 1.87
N VAL A 305 -6.95 22.07 1.24
CA VAL A 305 -8.06 21.13 1.01
C VAL A 305 -8.09 19.96 2.00
N GLY A 306 -7.23 19.96 3.02
CA GLY A 306 -7.14 18.89 4.01
C GLY A 306 -6.52 17.58 3.50
N GLY A 307 -5.67 17.66 2.47
CA GLY A 307 -4.96 16.52 1.90
C GLY A 307 -3.59 16.26 2.53
N HIS A 308 -2.86 15.30 1.97
CA HIS A 308 -1.49 14.96 2.34
C HIS A 308 -0.64 14.74 1.08
N VAL A 309 0.64 15.11 1.15
CA VAL A 309 1.60 14.97 0.05
C VAL A 309 2.66 13.93 0.38
N THR A 310 3.09 13.14 -0.60
CA THR A 310 4.26 12.27 -0.50
C THR A 310 5.09 12.38 -1.77
N CYS A 311 6.38 12.69 -1.65
CA CYS A 311 7.31 12.66 -2.78
C CYS A 311 7.76 11.21 -3.03
N TYR A 312 7.60 10.76 -4.26
CA TYR A 312 7.99 9.43 -4.72
C TYR A 312 9.36 9.43 -5.41
N SER A 313 9.88 10.60 -5.80
CA SER A 313 11.23 10.75 -6.32
C SER A 313 12.26 10.67 -5.20
N HIS A 314 12.98 9.55 -5.14
CA HIS A 314 13.92 9.27 -4.06
C HIS A 314 15.09 10.26 -4.02
N GLY A 315 15.50 10.68 -2.82
CA GLY A 315 16.68 11.51 -2.61
C GLY A 315 16.56 12.96 -3.08
N LEU A 316 15.42 13.35 -3.67
CA LEU A 316 15.22 14.72 -4.14
C LEU A 316 14.96 15.71 -2.99
N ILE A 317 14.23 15.27 -1.96
CA ILE A 317 13.91 16.09 -0.79
C ILE A 317 14.19 15.34 0.51
N ASP A 318 14.62 16.08 1.53
CA ASP A 318 14.91 15.50 2.84
C ASP A 318 13.65 14.95 3.52
N SER A 319 12.51 15.62 3.37
CA SER A 319 11.26 15.23 4.03
C SER A 319 10.25 14.74 2.99
N PRO A 320 10.29 13.47 2.54
CA PRO A 320 9.41 12.97 1.48
C PRO A 320 7.94 12.86 1.89
N PHE A 321 7.65 12.65 3.18
CA PHE A 321 6.28 12.55 3.69
C PHE A 321 5.70 13.90 4.13
N GLN A 322 4.37 13.96 4.23
CA GLN A 322 3.66 15.10 4.80
C GLN A 322 4.13 15.35 6.25
N PRO A 323 4.55 16.58 6.60
CA PRO A 323 4.89 16.92 7.97
C PRO A 323 3.74 16.63 8.94
N LEU A 324 4.06 16.03 10.08
CA LEU A 324 3.07 15.75 11.12
C LEU A 324 2.87 16.96 12.04
N PRO A 325 1.63 17.30 12.40
CA PRO A 325 1.35 18.14 13.56
C PRO A 325 2.03 17.59 14.82
N ALA A 326 2.47 18.48 15.71
CA ALA A 326 3.25 18.11 16.91
C ALA A 326 2.57 17.04 17.78
N ALA A 327 1.24 17.06 17.88
CA ALA A 327 0.47 16.07 18.62
C ALA A 327 0.60 14.66 18.00
N LEU A 328 0.52 14.54 16.66
CA LEU A 328 0.69 13.26 15.96
C LEU A 328 2.13 12.77 16.04
N MET A 329 3.11 13.67 15.90
CA MET A 329 4.52 13.32 16.07
C MET A 329 4.79 12.72 17.47
N ARG A 330 4.18 13.28 18.52
CA ARG A 330 4.28 12.73 19.88
C ARG A 330 3.73 11.30 19.96
N TYR A 331 2.61 11.00 19.32
CA TYR A 331 2.09 9.63 19.29
C TYR A 331 3.00 8.67 18.52
N HIS A 332 3.58 9.11 17.40
CA HIS A 332 4.57 8.31 16.66
C HIS A 332 5.80 8.00 17.51
N ARG A 333 6.36 8.99 18.22
CA ARG A 333 7.49 8.78 19.15
C ARG A 333 7.14 7.84 20.28
N ASN A 334 6.01 8.07 20.96
CA ASN A 334 5.57 7.19 22.05
C ASN A 334 5.40 5.75 21.57
N LEU A 335 4.83 5.53 20.39
CA LEU A 335 4.69 4.18 19.83
C LEU A 335 6.05 3.55 19.50
N LYS A 336 6.97 4.33 18.91
CA LYS A 336 8.34 3.88 18.66
C LYS A 336 9.06 3.55 19.97
N ASP A 337 8.95 4.37 21.01
CA ASP A 337 9.56 4.10 22.31
C ASP A 337 9.02 2.81 22.97
N GLN A 338 7.73 2.48 22.75
CA GLN A 338 7.16 1.24 23.28
C GLN A 338 7.62 0.00 22.52
N LEU A 339 7.80 0.08 21.20
CA LEU A 339 8.15 -1.09 20.37
C LEU A 339 9.64 -1.21 20.06
N ASP A 340 10.37 -0.10 20.07
CA ASP A 340 11.78 0.05 19.69
C ASP A 340 12.44 1.21 20.46
N PRO A 341 12.60 1.08 21.80
CA PRO A 341 13.11 2.15 22.68
C PRO A 341 14.57 2.57 22.39
N ARG A 342 15.30 1.77 21.59
CA ARG A 342 16.68 2.06 21.20
C ARG A 342 16.79 2.64 19.79
N GLY A 343 15.68 2.80 19.08
CA GLY A 343 15.68 3.29 17.70
C GLY A 343 16.43 2.36 16.75
N LEU A 344 16.40 1.05 17.00
CA LEU A 344 17.12 0.04 16.25
C LEU A 344 16.64 -0.06 14.81
N PHE A 345 15.34 0.02 14.57
CA PHE A 345 14.76 -0.33 13.27
C PHE A 345 14.52 0.87 12.37
N ASN A 346 15.11 0.83 11.17
CA ASN A 346 14.93 1.79 10.09
C ASN A 346 14.91 3.25 10.58
N PRO A 347 15.91 3.69 11.38
CA PRO A 347 15.91 5.00 12.00
C PRO A 347 15.81 6.09 10.94
N GLY A 348 14.95 7.08 11.19
CA GLY A 348 14.76 8.21 10.31
C GLY A 348 14.02 7.91 8.99
N ARG A 349 13.57 6.67 8.73
CA ARG A 349 12.98 6.28 7.42
C ARG A 349 11.70 7.04 7.09
N LEU A 350 10.81 7.17 8.07
CA LEU A 350 9.55 7.91 7.98
C LEU A 350 9.79 9.41 8.22
N TYR A 351 10.24 9.76 9.41
CA TYR A 351 10.54 11.14 9.81
C TYR A 351 11.90 11.16 10.48
N ALA A 352 12.68 12.22 10.27
CA ALA A 352 14.04 12.33 10.81
C ALA A 352 14.07 12.24 12.34
N GLU A 353 12.96 12.61 12.99
CA GLU A 353 12.81 12.61 14.44
C GLU A 353 12.33 11.28 15.04
N LEU A 354 12.18 10.23 14.22
CA LEU A 354 11.80 8.88 14.64
C LEU A 354 12.99 7.92 14.59
#